data_AF-A0A1Z4LXP4-F1
#
_entry.id   AF-A0A1Z4LXP4-F1
#
_cell.length_a   1.000
_cell.length_b   1.000
_cell.length_c   1.000
_cell.angle_alpha   90.00
_cell.angle_beta   90.00
_cell.angle_gamma   90.00
#
_symmetry.space_group_name_H-M   'P 1'
#
loop_
_entity.id
_entity.type
_entity.pdbx_description
1 polymer ?
#
loop_
_entity_poly.entity_id
_entity_poly.type
_entity_poly.pdbx_seq_one_letter_code
_entity_poly.pdbx_strand_id
1 'polypeptide(L)'
;MPKRFNNLDAALKYLRKTGTGDTGDAPDAPAGSQLEQYQKFKGGKIAVTYTRDNGSKPGSFDELIVKPFALGGDADDNALVGVSKRAKDAISNTGLALTDLNATEPSGTATAQKIFGFQPAKAIVTISQTATSNTTSQITGRPYKKRSSDSYTLPFGRKTSTDNYSEVKKAILAKVITGDNNRGVSFDSEVYR
;
A
#
# COMPACT_ATOMS: atom_id res chain seq x y z
N MET A 1 -7.01 -16.61 -2.41
CA MET A 1 -7.36 -16.48 -3.84
C MET A 1 -8.42 -17.45 -4.42
N PRO A 2 -8.83 -18.59 -3.82
CA PRO A 2 -9.74 -19.54 -4.49
C PRO A 2 -11.10 -18.94 -4.88
N LYS A 3 -11.71 -18.13 -4.01
CA LYS A 3 -13.11 -17.70 -4.16
C LYS A 3 -13.43 -16.86 -5.40
N ARG A 4 -12.45 -16.20 -6.03
CA ARG A 4 -12.72 -15.25 -7.13
C ARG A 4 -13.01 -15.91 -8.48
N PHE A 5 -12.47 -17.11 -8.73
CA PHE A 5 -12.60 -17.78 -10.03
C PHE A 5 -13.29 -19.14 -9.96
N ASN A 6 -13.84 -19.53 -8.80
CA ASN A 6 -14.47 -20.83 -8.59
C ASN A 6 -15.46 -21.24 -9.69
N ASN A 7 -16.31 -20.33 -10.15
CA ASN A 7 -17.29 -20.64 -11.21
C ASN A 7 -16.63 -20.84 -12.58
N LEU A 8 -15.56 -20.10 -12.87
CA LEU A 8 -14.80 -20.26 -14.12
C LEU A 8 -13.93 -21.51 -14.08
N ASP A 9 -13.34 -21.84 -12.92
CA ASP A 9 -12.64 -23.10 -12.69
C ASP A 9 -13.60 -24.31 -12.83
N ALA A 10 -14.82 -24.20 -12.31
CA ALA A 10 -15.86 -25.22 -12.49
C ALA A 10 -16.29 -25.34 -13.96
N ALA A 11 -16.53 -24.21 -14.64
CA ALA A 11 -16.86 -24.19 -16.07
C ALA A 11 -15.76 -24.81 -16.94
N LEU A 12 -14.48 -24.53 -16.65
CA LEU A 12 -13.35 -25.19 -17.32
C LEU A 12 -13.33 -26.70 -17.09
N LYS A 13 -13.77 -27.20 -15.93
CA LYS A 13 -13.88 -28.65 -15.69
C LYS A 13 -14.95 -29.30 -16.56
N TYR A 14 -16.05 -28.61 -16.86
CA TYR A 14 -17.08 -29.12 -17.78
C TYR A 14 -16.62 -29.10 -19.26
N LEU A 15 -15.60 -28.29 -19.59
CA LEU A 15 -14.92 -28.35 -20.88
C LEU A 15 -13.85 -29.45 -20.95
N ARG A 16 -13.46 -30.04 -19.81
CA ARG A 16 -12.54 -31.19 -19.81
C ARG A 16 -13.32 -32.42 -20.24
N LYS A 17 -12.70 -33.24 -21.09
CA LYS A 17 -13.27 -34.52 -21.50
C LYS A 17 -13.48 -35.43 -20.29
N THR A 18 -14.62 -36.12 -20.26
CA THR A 18 -15.10 -36.92 -19.13
C THR A 18 -14.83 -38.42 -19.33
N GLY A 19 -13.66 -38.80 -19.85
CA GLY A 19 -13.32 -40.19 -20.16
C GLY A 19 -11.84 -40.55 -20.01
N THR A 20 -11.59 -41.73 -19.43
CA THR A 20 -10.27 -42.36 -19.26
C THR A 20 -9.79 -42.91 -20.61
N GLY A 21 -9.30 -42.04 -21.50
CA GLY A 21 -8.80 -42.46 -22.82
C GLY A 21 -8.78 -41.38 -23.89
N ASP A 22 -9.19 -40.16 -23.55
CA ASP A 22 -9.34 -39.09 -24.51
C ASP A 22 -8.04 -38.29 -24.69
N THR A 23 -7.32 -38.56 -25.78
CA THR A 23 -6.00 -37.98 -26.13
C THR A 23 -6.08 -36.68 -26.95
N GLY A 24 -7.28 -36.11 -27.13
CA GLY A 24 -7.48 -34.88 -27.90
C GLY A 24 -7.38 -33.62 -27.05
N ASP A 25 -6.99 -32.50 -27.67
CA ASP A 25 -6.95 -31.19 -27.02
C ASP A 25 -8.31 -30.84 -26.38
N ALA A 26 -8.28 -30.24 -25.19
CA ALA A 26 -9.49 -29.71 -24.57
C ALA A 26 -10.10 -28.65 -25.49
N PRO A 27 -11.42 -28.68 -25.76
CA PRO A 27 -12.04 -27.70 -26.64
C PRO A 27 -11.80 -26.29 -26.13
N ASP A 28 -11.53 -25.37 -27.06
CA ASP A 28 -11.46 -23.95 -26.75
C ASP A 28 -12.86 -23.47 -26.33
N ALA A 29 -12.91 -22.69 -25.25
CA ALA A 29 -14.14 -22.04 -24.83
C ALA A 29 -14.64 -21.06 -25.93
N PRO A 30 -15.94 -20.73 -25.94
CA PRO A 30 -16.53 -19.89 -26.98
C PRO A 30 -15.76 -18.58 -27.18
N ALA A 31 -15.49 -18.23 -28.44
CA ALA A 31 -14.74 -17.04 -28.81
C ALA A 31 -15.40 -15.76 -28.25
N GLY A 32 -14.58 -14.87 -27.70
CA GLY A 32 -15.01 -13.62 -27.04
C GLY A 32 -15.56 -13.81 -25.62
N SER A 33 -15.63 -15.04 -25.10
CA SER A 33 -16.17 -15.30 -23.76
C SER A 33 -15.16 -15.02 -22.64
N GLN A 34 -15.67 -14.74 -21.44
CA GLN A 34 -14.85 -14.63 -20.22
C GLN A 34 -14.10 -15.94 -19.92
N LEU A 35 -14.69 -17.07 -20.32
CA LEU A 35 -14.12 -18.40 -20.12
C LEU A 35 -12.93 -18.64 -21.05
N GLU A 36 -12.98 -18.16 -22.29
CA GLU A 36 -11.86 -18.22 -23.24
C GLU A 36 -10.66 -17.40 -22.75
N GLN A 37 -10.89 -16.17 -22.30
CA GLN A 37 -9.80 -15.34 -21.74
C GLN A 37 -9.19 -15.98 -20.49
N TYR A 38 -10.02 -16.55 -19.62
CA TYR A 38 -9.56 -17.26 -18.42
C TYR A 38 -8.78 -18.54 -18.76
N GLN A 39 -9.22 -19.31 -19.77
CA GLN A 39 -8.51 -20.48 -20.29
C GLN A 39 -7.14 -20.10 -20.87
N LYS A 40 -7.07 -19.02 -21.66
CA LYS A 40 -5.83 -18.48 -22.21
C LYS A 40 -4.87 -18.00 -21.12
N PHE A 41 -5.38 -17.34 -20.07
CA PHE A 41 -4.57 -16.96 -18.90
C PHE A 41 -4.01 -18.18 -18.16
N LYS A 42 -4.85 -19.19 -17.85
CA LYS A 42 -4.42 -20.45 -17.22
C LYS A 42 -3.40 -21.23 -18.06
N GLY A 43 -3.54 -21.17 -19.38
CA GLY A 43 -2.62 -21.79 -20.33
C GLY A 43 -1.36 -20.96 -20.64
N GLY A 44 -1.15 -19.81 -19.98
CA GLY A 44 0.01 -18.94 -20.20
C GLY A 44 0.03 -18.23 -21.56
N LYS A 45 -1.06 -18.29 -22.34
CA LYS A 45 -1.19 -17.65 -23.66
C LYS A 45 -1.43 -16.13 -23.56
N ILE A 46 -1.76 -15.63 -22.37
CA ILE A 46 -1.90 -14.19 -22.07
C ILE A 46 -0.98 -13.84 -20.91
N ALA A 47 -0.08 -12.87 -21.13
CA ALA A 47 0.71 -12.25 -20.08
C ALA A 47 -0.08 -11.10 -19.44
N VAL A 48 -0.36 -11.21 -18.15
CA VAL A 48 -1.03 -10.14 -17.39
C VAL A 48 0.03 -9.17 -16.88
N THR A 49 0.05 -7.98 -17.47
CA THR A 49 0.97 -6.91 -17.08
C THR A 49 0.22 -5.76 -16.42
N TYR A 50 0.59 -5.45 -15.18
CA TYR A 50 0.05 -4.30 -14.46
C TYR A 50 1.05 -3.15 -14.55
N THR A 51 0.77 -2.20 -15.43
CA THR A 51 1.54 -0.96 -15.48
C THR A 51 1.19 -0.11 -14.25
N ARG A 52 2.18 0.16 -13.41
CA ARG A 52 2.02 1.07 -12.28
C ARG A 52 1.88 2.49 -12.81
N ASP A 53 0.85 3.20 -12.37
CA ASP A 53 0.64 4.58 -12.74
C ASP A 53 1.85 5.45 -12.31
N ASN A 54 2.18 6.45 -13.12
CA ASN A 54 3.34 7.29 -12.89
C ASN A 54 3.19 8.09 -11.59
N GLY A 55 1.97 8.53 -11.26
CA GLY A 55 1.64 9.18 -9.99
C GLY A 55 1.75 8.27 -8.77
N SER A 56 1.88 6.95 -8.97
CA SER A 56 2.06 5.97 -7.90
C SER A 56 3.54 5.63 -7.63
N LYS A 57 4.48 6.19 -8.40
CA LYS A 57 5.93 5.96 -8.19
C LYS A 57 6.43 6.82 -7.01
N PRO A 58 7.37 6.31 -6.20
CA PRO A 58 7.89 7.05 -5.05
C PRO A 58 8.71 8.29 -5.45
N GLY A 59 9.24 8.33 -6.69
CA GLY A 59 10.17 9.38 -7.14
C GLY A 59 11.53 9.16 -6.51
N SER A 60 12.04 10.19 -5.81
CA SER A 60 13.22 10.12 -4.94
C SER A 60 12.83 9.79 -3.49
N PHE A 61 13.83 9.49 -2.67
CA PHE A 61 13.69 9.47 -1.22
C PHE A 61 14.28 10.77 -0.66
N ASP A 62 13.51 11.40 0.22
CA ASP A 62 13.97 12.48 1.08
C ASP A 62 14.19 11.91 2.50
N GLU A 63 14.75 12.73 3.38
CA GLU A 63 15.02 12.34 4.76
C GLU A 63 14.20 13.22 5.71
N LEU A 64 13.76 12.62 6.82
CA LEU A 64 13.14 13.29 7.95
C LEU A 64 13.87 12.90 9.22
N ILE A 65 13.80 13.76 10.22
CA ILE A 65 14.30 13.49 11.56
C ILE A 65 13.12 13.09 12.44
N VAL A 66 13.23 11.96 13.13
CA VAL A 66 12.26 11.48 14.12
C VAL A 66 12.97 11.03 15.38
N LYS A 67 12.32 11.18 16.54
CA LYS A 67 12.83 10.63 17.80
C LYS A 67 12.25 9.21 18.03
N PRO A 68 13.08 8.18 18.22
CA PRO A 68 12.62 6.81 18.47
C PRO A 68 11.77 6.67 19.74
N PHE A 69 10.89 5.67 19.79
CA PHE A 69 10.13 5.32 20.99
C PHE A 69 10.88 4.37 21.93
N ALA A 70 11.62 3.39 21.40
CA ALA A 70 12.17 2.27 22.17
C ALA A 70 13.64 2.44 22.59
N LEU A 71 14.38 3.39 22.02
CA LEU A 71 15.71 3.73 22.52
C LEU A 71 15.58 4.41 23.89
N GLY A 72 15.99 3.66 24.92
CA GLY A 72 16.21 4.18 26.26
C GLY A 72 17.48 5.02 26.28
N GLY A 73 17.36 6.27 26.73
CA GLY A 73 18.48 7.20 26.85
C GLY A 73 18.29 8.43 25.97
N ASP A 74 17.98 9.53 26.63
CA ASP A 74 17.96 10.91 26.17
C ASP A 74 16.98 11.34 25.06
N ALA A 75 16.34 12.48 25.32
CA ALA A 75 15.39 13.14 24.42
C ALA A 75 16.06 13.68 23.14
N ASP A 76 17.37 13.45 22.96
CA ASP A 76 18.22 14.09 21.96
C ASP A 76 18.65 13.15 20.82
N ASP A 77 18.37 11.85 20.93
CA ASP A 77 18.63 10.90 19.85
C ASP A 77 17.65 11.12 18.69
N ASN A 78 18.12 11.90 17.73
CA ASN A 78 17.43 12.21 16.49
C ASN A 78 17.84 11.17 15.43
N ALA A 79 16.90 10.32 15.03
CA ALA A 79 17.09 9.35 13.97
C ALA A 79 16.75 9.96 12.61
N LEU A 80 17.69 9.85 11.67
CA LEU A 80 17.49 10.24 10.27
C LEU A 80 16.84 9.09 9.51
N VAL A 81 15.62 9.31 9.00
CA VAL A 81 14.78 8.28 8.37
C VAL A 81 14.36 8.67 6.96
N GLY A 82 14.39 7.70 6.04
CA GLY A 82 13.95 7.92 4.67
C GLY A 82 12.44 7.98 4.53
N VAL A 83 11.94 8.93 3.75
CA VAL A 83 10.54 9.05 3.32
C VAL A 83 10.50 9.22 1.81
N SER A 84 9.52 8.63 1.13
CA SER A 84 9.37 8.89 -0.31
C SER A 84 8.97 10.34 -0.54
N LYS A 85 9.57 11.02 -1.51
CA LYS A 85 9.23 12.41 -1.86
C LYS A 85 7.73 12.58 -2.14
N ARG A 86 7.11 11.61 -2.82
CA ARG A 86 5.65 11.58 -3.03
C ARG A 86 4.84 11.67 -1.73
N ALA A 87 5.27 10.97 -0.68
CA ALA A 87 4.58 10.99 0.60
C ALA A 87 4.81 12.30 1.34
N LYS A 88 6.04 12.81 1.33
CA LYS A 88 6.41 14.09 1.94
C LYS A 88 5.65 15.27 1.32
N ASP A 89 5.64 15.36 -0.01
CA ASP A 89 4.94 16.43 -0.75
C ASP A 89 3.41 16.34 -0.56
N ALA A 90 2.87 15.17 -0.19
CA ALA A 90 1.45 14.94 0.02
C ALA A 90 1.01 14.93 1.49
N ILE A 91 1.88 15.29 2.45
CA ILE A 91 1.56 15.27 3.88
C ILE A 91 0.27 16.07 4.17
N SER A 92 0.13 17.27 3.62
CA SER A 92 -1.05 18.12 3.82
C SER A 92 -2.35 17.45 3.34
N ASN A 93 -2.30 16.65 2.26
CA ASN A 93 -3.45 15.92 1.74
C ASN A 93 -3.95 14.84 2.71
N THR A 94 -3.07 14.34 3.60
CA THR A 94 -3.43 13.36 4.62
C THR A 94 -4.17 13.95 5.81
N GLY A 95 -4.19 15.29 5.95
CA GLY A 95 -4.71 16.00 7.12
C GLY A 95 -3.73 16.03 8.29
N LEU A 96 -2.49 15.63 8.05
CA LEU A 96 -1.39 15.72 8.99
C LEU A 96 -0.43 16.83 8.58
N ALA A 97 0.33 17.31 9.54
CA ALA A 97 1.55 18.09 9.35
C ALA A 97 2.75 17.33 9.96
N LEU A 98 3.96 17.76 9.62
CA LEU A 98 5.19 17.23 10.23
C LEU A 98 5.16 17.34 11.77
N THR A 99 4.53 18.39 12.31
CA THR A 99 4.34 18.59 13.74
C THR A 99 3.42 17.54 14.39
N ASP A 100 2.45 17.00 13.66
CA ASP A 100 1.58 15.93 14.18
C ASP A 100 2.30 14.57 14.20
N LEU A 101 3.30 14.39 13.34
CA LEU A 101 4.15 13.21 13.26
C LEU A 101 5.35 13.27 14.22
N ASN A 102 5.55 14.41 14.90
CA ASN A 102 6.77 14.71 15.64
C ASN A 102 8.04 14.50 14.78
N ALA A 103 7.95 14.90 13.51
CA ALA A 103 9.03 14.83 12.55
C ALA A 103 9.50 16.23 12.16
N THR A 104 10.77 16.38 11.83
CA THR A 104 11.33 17.62 11.30
C THR A 104 12.16 17.37 10.05
N GLU A 105 12.33 18.40 9.24
CA GLU A 105 13.26 18.35 8.12
C GLU A 105 14.71 18.41 8.62
N PRO A 106 15.65 17.72 7.97
CA PRO A 106 17.08 17.90 8.26
C PRO A 106 17.48 19.35 8.00
N SER A 107 17.92 20.04 9.05
CA SER A 107 18.58 21.35 8.95
C SER A 107 20.06 21.17 9.25
N GLY A 108 20.91 22.03 8.68
CA GLY A 108 22.37 21.95 8.87
C GLY A 108 22.86 22.09 10.32
N THR A 109 21.96 22.33 11.28
CA THR A 109 22.25 22.47 12.71
C THR A 109 21.75 21.30 13.55
N ALA A 110 20.92 20.40 13.00
CA ALA A 110 20.38 19.27 13.75
C ALA A 110 21.34 18.06 13.68
N THR A 111 21.86 17.62 14.83
CA THR A 111 22.59 16.37 14.95
C THR A 111 21.63 15.20 14.86
N ALA A 112 21.37 14.70 13.65
CA ALA A 112 20.60 13.48 13.40
C ALA A 112 21.49 12.44 12.71
N GLN A 113 21.33 11.17 13.09
CA GLN A 113 22.16 10.08 12.58
C GLN A 113 21.30 8.95 12.02
N LYS A 114 21.83 8.25 11.00
CA LYS A 114 21.24 6.99 10.55
C LYS A 114 21.59 5.90 11.54
N ILE A 115 20.59 5.42 12.26
CA ILE A 115 20.76 4.34 13.23
C ILE A 115 20.62 3.00 12.48
N PHE A 116 21.66 2.17 12.55
CA PHE A 116 21.63 0.85 11.91
C PHE A 116 20.60 -0.06 12.60
N GLY A 117 19.85 -0.85 11.84
CA GLY A 117 18.82 -1.75 12.38
C GLY A 117 17.54 -1.05 12.87
N PHE A 118 17.51 0.28 12.87
CA PHE A 118 16.34 1.07 13.26
C PHE A 118 15.37 1.24 12.10
N GLN A 119 14.11 0.83 12.33
CA GLN A 119 12.99 1.15 11.48
C GLN A 119 11.98 1.99 12.28
N PRO A 120 11.67 3.22 11.85
CA PRO A 120 10.74 4.07 12.59
C PRO A 120 9.33 3.49 12.58
N ALA A 121 8.55 3.92 13.56
CA ALA A 121 7.09 3.81 13.50
C ALA A 121 6.55 4.53 12.26
N LYS A 122 5.53 3.96 11.61
CA LYS A 122 4.98 4.50 10.35
C LYS A 122 3.46 4.58 10.42
N ALA A 123 2.93 5.74 10.02
CA ALA A 123 1.52 5.94 9.75
C ALA A 123 1.29 5.76 8.24
N ILE A 124 0.42 4.82 7.87
CA ILE A 124 0.05 4.56 6.49
C ILE A 124 -1.34 5.14 6.29
N VAL A 125 -1.40 6.34 5.71
CA VAL A 125 -2.66 7.03 5.42
C VAL A 125 -3.15 6.64 4.04
N THR A 126 -4.38 6.13 3.97
CA THR A 126 -5.08 5.83 2.73
C THR A 126 -6.20 6.85 2.52
N ILE A 127 -6.23 7.46 1.34
CA ILE A 127 -7.25 8.40 0.90
C ILE A 127 -8.04 7.73 -0.21
N SER A 128 -9.29 7.40 0.06
CA SER A 128 -10.20 6.83 -0.92
C SER A 128 -10.73 7.92 -1.84
N GLN A 129 -10.62 7.73 -3.15
CA GLN A 129 -11.27 8.65 -4.08
C GLN A 129 -12.76 8.30 -4.19
N THR A 130 -13.62 9.34 -4.20
CA THR A 130 -15.08 9.17 -4.32
C THR A 130 -15.48 8.58 -5.68
N ALA A 131 -14.71 8.89 -6.73
CA ALA A 131 -14.99 8.42 -8.08
C ALA A 131 -14.60 6.95 -8.27
N THR A 132 -15.50 6.18 -8.88
CA THR A 132 -15.20 4.84 -9.39
C THR A 132 -14.88 4.90 -10.87
N SER A 133 -13.80 4.26 -11.30
CA SER A 133 -13.53 4.03 -12.72
C SER A 133 -13.93 2.61 -13.12
N ASN A 134 -14.42 2.45 -14.35
CA ASN A 134 -14.60 1.13 -14.94
C ASN A 134 -13.24 0.63 -15.40
N THR A 135 -12.79 -0.49 -14.83
CA THR A 135 -11.56 -1.17 -15.23
C THR A 135 -11.93 -2.55 -15.76
N THR A 136 -11.32 -2.97 -16.86
CA THR A 136 -11.50 -4.32 -17.41
C THR A 136 -10.49 -5.27 -16.78
N SER A 137 -10.95 -6.42 -16.31
CA SER A 137 -10.07 -7.48 -15.83
C SER A 137 -9.20 -8.01 -16.98
N GLN A 138 -7.87 -7.90 -16.87
CA GLN A 138 -6.94 -8.49 -17.85
C GLN A 138 -6.97 -10.04 -17.87
N ILE A 139 -7.59 -10.67 -16.86
CA ILE A 139 -7.70 -12.13 -16.73
C ILE A 139 -9.00 -12.66 -17.35
N THR A 140 -10.11 -11.91 -17.22
CA THR A 140 -11.45 -12.40 -17.59
C THR A 140 -12.18 -11.51 -18.59
N GLY A 141 -11.66 -10.32 -18.90
CA GLY A 141 -12.32 -9.35 -19.78
C GLY A 141 -13.55 -8.69 -19.17
N ARG A 142 -13.93 -9.06 -17.94
CA ARG A 142 -15.11 -8.51 -17.27
C ARG A 142 -14.82 -7.10 -16.74
N PRO A 143 -15.66 -6.09 -17.06
CA PRO A 143 -15.55 -4.78 -16.44
C PRO A 143 -15.95 -4.86 -14.96
N TYR A 144 -15.21 -4.16 -14.12
CA TYR A 144 -15.51 -3.98 -12.71
C TYR A 144 -15.27 -2.53 -12.30
N LYS A 145 -16.03 -2.06 -11.31
CA LYS A 145 -15.81 -0.74 -10.71
C LYS A 145 -14.60 -0.82 -9.78
N LYS A 146 -13.58 -0.02 -10.06
CA LYS A 146 -12.43 0.17 -9.20
C LYS A 146 -12.53 1.53 -8.53
N ARG A 147 -12.43 1.58 -7.21
CA ARG A 147 -12.16 2.83 -6.50
C ARG A 147 -10.66 3.06 -6.54
N SER A 148 -10.26 4.27 -6.93
CA SER A 148 -8.87 4.69 -6.77
C SER A 148 -8.62 5.02 -5.31
N SER A 149 -7.42 4.75 -4.83
CA SER A 149 -7.01 5.13 -3.48
C SER A 149 -5.54 5.49 -3.49
N ASP A 150 -5.21 6.62 -2.87
CA ASP A 150 -3.83 7.04 -2.66
C ASP A 150 -3.38 6.61 -1.27
N SER A 151 -2.25 5.93 -1.18
CA SER A 151 -1.65 5.56 0.09
C SER A 151 -0.31 6.27 0.26
N TYR A 152 -0.08 6.83 1.45
CA TYR A 152 1.14 7.53 1.83
C TYR A 152 1.66 6.96 3.15
N THR A 153 2.96 6.65 3.19
CA THR A 153 3.62 6.13 4.39
C THR A 153 4.49 7.22 4.98
N LEU A 154 4.19 7.61 6.21
CA LEU A 154 4.80 8.73 6.91
C LEU A 154 5.45 8.22 8.21
N PRO A 155 6.77 8.42 8.41
CA PRO A 155 7.40 8.07 9.67
C PRO A 155 6.93 9.02 10.78
N PHE A 156 6.85 8.52 12.01
CA PHE A 156 6.55 9.34 13.18
C PHE A 156 7.36 8.88 14.40
N GLY A 157 7.48 9.78 15.37
CA GLY A 157 8.27 9.54 16.58
C GLY A 157 7.65 10.16 17.84
N ARG A 158 8.43 10.17 18.92
CA ARG A 158 8.09 10.90 20.15
C ARG A 158 8.41 12.40 20.01
N LYS A 159 7.66 13.29 20.64
CA LYS A 159 8.01 14.71 20.75
C LYS A 159 8.94 14.94 21.93
N THR A 160 8.59 14.32 23.05
CA THR A 160 9.30 14.38 24.33
C THR A 160 9.73 12.97 24.78
N SER A 161 10.61 12.88 25.77
CA SER A 161 11.04 11.58 26.33
C SER A 161 9.91 10.80 27.03
N THR A 162 8.82 11.47 27.40
CA THR A 162 7.67 10.85 28.08
C THR A 162 6.58 10.37 27.13
N ASP A 163 6.60 10.80 25.86
CA ASP A 163 5.54 10.41 24.93
C ASP A 163 5.66 8.93 24.58
N ASN A 164 4.55 8.21 24.74
CA ASN A 164 4.48 6.82 24.32
C ASN A 164 3.86 6.69 22.92
N TYR A 165 4.21 5.59 22.26
CA TYR A 165 3.70 5.24 20.92
C TYR A 165 2.17 5.29 20.84
N SER A 166 1.49 4.85 21.90
CA SER A 166 0.03 4.75 21.92
C SER A 166 -0.67 6.12 21.88
N GLU A 167 -0.11 7.12 22.55
CA GLU A 167 -0.62 8.48 22.59
C GLU A 167 -0.43 9.18 21.25
N VAL A 168 0.78 9.11 20.69
CA VAL A 168 1.08 9.70 19.37
C VAL A 168 0.21 9.05 18.29
N LYS A 169 0.04 7.72 18.32
CA LYS A 169 -0.86 6.99 17.43
C LYS A 169 -2.31 7.48 17.53
N LYS A 170 -2.83 7.68 18.75
CA LYS A 170 -4.20 8.20 18.96
C LYS A 170 -4.35 9.62 18.42
N ALA A 171 -3.36 10.48 18.63
CA ALA A 171 -3.37 11.85 18.11
C ALA A 171 -3.39 11.88 16.57
N ILE A 172 -2.52 11.09 15.92
CA ILE A 172 -2.50 10.96 14.46
C ILE A 172 -3.84 10.43 13.94
N LEU A 173 -4.40 9.40 14.56
CA LEU A 173 -5.70 8.84 14.18
C LEU A 173 -6.81 9.89 14.23
N ALA A 174 -6.88 10.66 15.32
CA ALA A 174 -7.88 11.72 15.48
C ALA A 174 -7.77 12.79 14.39
N LYS A 175 -6.53 13.21 14.05
CA LYS A 175 -6.28 14.20 12.99
C LYS A 175 -6.68 13.71 11.60
N VAL A 176 -6.30 12.48 11.25
CA VAL A 176 -6.63 11.90 9.93
C VAL A 176 -8.15 11.80 9.75
N ILE A 177 -8.88 11.35 10.77
CA ILE A 177 -10.34 11.19 10.70
C ILE A 177 -11.06 12.54 10.63
N THR A 178 -10.55 13.58 11.29
CA THR A 178 -11.18 14.91 11.30
C THR A 178 -11.02 15.65 9.96
N GLY A 179 -10.02 15.29 9.15
CA GLY A 179 -9.68 16.01 7.92
C GLY A 179 -10.63 15.76 6.74
N ASP A 180 -11.07 14.51 6.53
CA ASP A 180 -12.06 14.11 5.51
C ASP A 180 -12.55 12.68 5.79
N ASN A 181 -13.84 12.40 5.56
CA ASN A 181 -14.47 11.09 5.76
C ASN A 181 -13.93 9.98 4.84
N ASN A 182 -13.18 10.35 3.81
CA ASN A 182 -12.58 9.42 2.86
C ASN A 182 -11.19 8.91 3.27
N ARG A 183 -10.71 9.26 4.47
CA ARG A 183 -9.37 8.91 4.95
C ARG A 183 -9.41 7.78 5.96
N GLY A 184 -8.42 6.90 5.89
CA GLY A 184 -8.14 5.88 6.89
C GLY A 184 -6.64 5.85 7.20
N VAL A 185 -6.28 5.38 8.38
CA VAL A 185 -4.86 5.21 8.77
C VAL A 185 -4.65 3.87 9.45
N SER A 186 -3.59 3.19 9.04
CA SER A 186 -3.03 2.03 9.73
C SER A 186 -1.62 2.34 10.21
N PHE A 187 -1.10 1.56 11.14
CA PHE A 187 0.17 1.85 11.78
C PHE A 187 1.06 0.62 11.85
N ASP A 188 2.32 0.82 11.50
CA ASP A 188 3.38 -0.13 11.81
C ASP A 188 4.14 0.39 13.04
N SER A 189 4.44 -0.52 13.96
CA SER A 189 5.27 -0.20 15.13
C SER A 189 6.72 -0.01 14.72
N GLU A 190 7.45 0.74 15.54
CA GLU A 190 8.90 0.79 15.48
C GLU A 190 9.51 -0.60 15.64
N VAL A 191 10.62 -0.85 14.95
CA VAL A 191 11.39 -2.09 15.06
C VAL A 191 12.87 -1.72 15.20
N TYR A 192 13.53 -2.36 16.16
CA TYR A 192 14.98 -2.31 16.33
C TYR A 192 15.52 -3.74 16.19
N ARG A 193 16.53 -3.96 15.36
CA ARG A 193 17.15 -5.27 15.11
C ARG A 193 18.65 -5.22 15.31
#